data_AF-A0A2E8TQ31-F1
#
_entry.id   AF-A0A2E8TQ31-F1
#
_cell.length_a   1.000
_cell.length_b   1.000
_cell.length_c   1.000
_cell.angle_alpha   90.00
_cell.angle_beta   90.00
_cell.angle_gamma   90.00
#
_symmetry.space_group_name_H-M   'P 1'
#
loop_
_entity.id
_entity.type
_entity.pdbx_description
1 polymer ?
#
loop_
_entity_poly.entity_id
_entity_poly.type
_entity_poly.pdbx_seq_one_letter_code
_entity_poly.pdbx_strand_id
1 'polypeptide(L)'
;LANAVSRNALGHFFSRAIFEDHRNPIKILEKRHFATERIDLSVDNLKDVVIASSSIPIFLVGVKNIQGAPNGSYRDGGLTDYHFDFSVDNHEGYVLYPHFFDFLKPSWFDRSLSWRRVNPHNHARTIMICPSEKFIDNLPGSKVPDRNDFSLMTNKQRVKVWNSVVSSCERLADDFNEIIEHQYLPRLMKPF
;
A
#
# COMPACT_ATOMS: atom_id res chain seq x y z
N LEU A 1 7.65 2.34 21.13
CA LEU A 1 8.58 1.34 21.73
C LEU A 1 8.17 -0.10 21.41
N ALA A 2 6.89 -0.49 21.60
CA ALA A 2 6.41 -1.85 21.30
C ALA A 2 6.87 -2.39 19.92
N ASN A 3 6.66 -1.64 18.83
CA ASN A 3 7.09 -2.05 17.48
C ASN A 3 8.59 -2.37 17.38
N ALA A 4 9.44 -1.58 18.06
CA ALA A 4 10.89 -1.74 18.02
C ALA A 4 11.35 -3.03 18.74
N VAL A 5 10.60 -3.47 19.77
CA VAL A 5 10.86 -4.73 20.47
C VAL A 5 10.33 -5.92 19.67
N SER A 6 9.05 -5.87 19.27
CA SER A 6 8.42 -6.94 18.49
C SER A 6 7.15 -6.43 17.80
N ARG A 7 6.92 -6.87 16.56
CA ARG A 7 5.66 -6.58 15.86
C ARG A 7 4.45 -7.18 16.58
N ASN A 8 4.61 -8.35 17.21
CA ASN A 8 3.53 -8.99 17.99
C ASN A 8 3.07 -8.12 19.17
N ALA A 9 3.96 -7.31 19.75
CA ALA A 9 3.59 -6.44 20.86
C ALA A 9 2.61 -5.33 20.43
N LEU A 10 2.53 -5.01 19.14
CA LEU A 10 1.51 -4.10 18.61
C LEU A 10 0.10 -4.68 18.68
N GLY A 11 -0.03 -6.02 18.69
CA GLY A 11 -1.33 -6.70 18.82
C GLY A 11 -2.05 -6.44 20.15
N HIS A 12 -1.36 -5.90 21.16
CA HIS A 12 -1.99 -5.44 22.41
C HIS A 12 -2.71 -4.10 22.27
N PHE A 13 -2.42 -3.33 21.21
CA PHE A 13 -2.95 -1.98 21.00
C PHE A 13 -3.85 -1.89 19.77
N PHE A 14 -3.66 -2.79 18.81
CA PHE A 14 -4.35 -2.77 17.53
C PHE A 14 -4.87 -4.16 17.17
N SER A 15 -6.08 -4.19 16.60
CA SER A 15 -6.58 -5.28 15.78
C SER A 15 -6.55 -4.86 14.31
N ARG A 16 -6.49 -5.85 13.42
CA ARG A 16 -6.59 -5.68 11.96
C ARG A 16 -8.05 -5.87 11.56
N ALA A 17 -8.58 -4.97 10.74
CA ALA A 17 -9.90 -5.12 10.13
C ALA A 17 -9.73 -5.20 8.62
N ILE A 18 -10.20 -6.28 8.01
CA ILE A 18 -10.19 -6.51 6.57
C ILE A 18 -11.64 -6.44 6.10
N PHE A 19 -11.96 -5.39 5.36
CA PHE A 19 -13.24 -5.29 4.66
C PHE A 19 -13.05 -5.87 3.26
N GLU A 20 -13.75 -6.96 2.95
CA GLU A 20 -13.57 -7.68 1.70
C GLU A 20 -14.89 -8.06 1.04
N ASP A 21 -14.85 -8.32 -0.26
CA ASP A 21 -15.98 -8.85 -1.00
C ASP A 21 -16.09 -10.36 -0.75
N HIS A 22 -17.15 -10.79 -0.06
CA HIS A 22 -17.38 -12.19 0.29
C HIS A 22 -17.46 -13.12 -0.94
N ARG A 23 -17.71 -12.58 -2.14
CA ARG A 23 -17.76 -13.36 -3.38
C ARG A 23 -16.38 -13.85 -3.82
N ASN A 24 -15.33 -13.18 -3.38
CA ASN A 24 -13.95 -13.52 -3.73
C ASN A 24 -12.99 -13.23 -2.56
N PRO A 25 -13.07 -14.02 -1.46
CA PRO A 25 -12.25 -13.78 -0.28
C PRO A 25 -10.80 -14.11 -0.56
N ILE A 26 -9.90 -13.19 -0.22
CA ILE A 26 -8.46 -13.42 -0.35
C ILE A 26 -8.01 -14.26 0.83
N LYS A 27 -7.44 -15.44 0.58
CA LYS A 27 -6.85 -16.28 1.63
C LYS A 27 -5.43 -15.80 1.93
N ILE A 28 -5.21 -15.28 3.13
CA ILE A 28 -3.89 -14.80 3.59
C ILE A 28 -3.22 -15.91 4.41
N LEU A 29 -2.02 -16.30 4.00
CA LEU A 29 -1.15 -17.26 4.67
C LEU A 29 -0.12 -16.49 5.52
N GLU A 30 -0.53 -16.02 6.70
CA GLU A 30 0.35 -15.25 7.61
C GLU A 30 0.27 -15.79 9.04
N LYS A 31 1.37 -15.67 9.78
CA LYS A 31 1.36 -15.79 11.23
C LYS A 31 0.69 -14.55 11.82
N ARG A 32 -0.46 -14.72 12.49
CA ARG A 32 -1.24 -13.60 13.05
C ARG A 32 -0.41 -12.77 14.04
N HIS A 33 0.06 -11.60 13.61
CA HIS A 33 0.62 -10.57 14.48
C HIS A 33 -0.46 -9.77 15.22
N PHE A 34 -1.65 -9.73 14.63
CA PHE A 34 -2.81 -8.97 15.09
C PHE A 34 -4.05 -9.87 15.13
N ALA A 35 -4.92 -9.66 16.11
CA ALA A 35 -6.30 -10.15 16.01
C ALA A 35 -6.92 -9.57 14.74
N THR A 36 -7.42 -10.42 13.84
CA THR A 36 -7.90 -10.01 12.53
C THR A 36 -9.38 -10.29 12.41
N GLU A 37 -10.16 -9.23 12.22
CA GLU A 37 -11.58 -9.26 11.90
C GLU A 37 -11.75 -9.17 10.39
N ARG A 38 -12.54 -10.09 9.82
CA ARG A 38 -12.95 -10.05 8.42
C ARG A 38 -14.40 -9.65 8.36
N ILE A 39 -14.69 -8.59 7.62
CA ILE A 39 -15.99 -7.93 7.60
C ILE A 39 -16.43 -7.81 6.14
N ASP A 40 -17.70 -8.11 5.86
CA ASP A 40 -18.23 -7.97 4.52
C ASP A 40 -18.27 -6.51 4.10
N LEU A 41 -17.62 -6.20 2.98
CA LEU A 41 -17.74 -4.92 2.31
C LEU A 41 -19.12 -4.86 1.63
N SER A 42 -19.89 -3.81 1.93
CA SER A 42 -21.21 -3.57 1.38
C SER A 42 -21.35 -2.12 0.94
N VAL A 43 -22.40 -1.83 0.18
CA VAL A 43 -22.72 -0.45 -0.23
C VAL A 43 -22.91 0.46 0.99
N ASP A 44 -23.47 -0.07 2.07
CA ASP A 44 -23.79 0.69 3.28
C ASP A 44 -22.55 1.09 4.08
N ASN A 45 -21.48 0.28 4.06
CA ASN A 45 -20.25 0.56 4.81
C ASN A 45 -19.09 1.08 3.93
N LEU A 46 -19.17 0.97 2.61
CA LEU A 46 -18.09 1.31 1.68
C LEU A 46 -17.52 2.72 1.93
N LYS A 47 -18.38 3.73 2.08
CA LYS A 47 -17.94 5.11 2.30
C LYS A 47 -17.11 5.24 3.57
N ASP A 48 -17.60 4.67 4.66
CA ASP A 48 -16.94 4.73 5.97
C ASP A 48 -15.63 3.94 5.98
N VAL A 49 -15.59 2.80 5.29
CA VAL A 49 -14.38 1.99 5.10
C VAL A 49 -13.30 2.77 4.34
N VAL A 50 -13.66 3.43 3.24
CA VAL A 50 -12.73 4.24 2.43
C VAL A 50 -12.16 5.40 3.25
N ILE A 51 -13.01 6.09 4.02
CA ILE A 51 -12.57 7.18 4.90
C ILE A 51 -11.63 6.61 5.98
N ALA A 52 -12.03 5.54 6.66
CA ALA A 52 -11.24 4.91 7.72
C ALA A 52 -9.87 4.45 7.21
N SER A 53 -9.82 3.80 6.04
CA SER A 53 -8.59 3.33 5.41
C SER A 53 -7.63 4.47 5.04
N SER A 54 -8.13 5.70 4.94
CA SER A 54 -7.34 6.90 4.64
C SER A 54 -7.04 7.75 5.88
N SER A 55 -7.59 7.38 7.06
CA SER A 55 -7.47 8.17 8.30
C SER A 55 -6.16 7.91 9.04
N ILE A 56 -5.06 8.45 8.51
CA ILE A 56 -3.73 8.41 9.12
C ILE A 56 -3.76 9.04 10.52
N PRO A 57 -3.23 8.39 11.58
CA PRO A 57 -3.15 8.99 12.91
C PRO A 57 -2.46 10.35 12.91
N ILE A 58 -2.78 11.17 13.92
CA ILE A 58 -2.31 12.56 14.11
C ILE A 58 -2.97 13.54 13.13
N PHE A 59 -3.14 13.16 11.86
CA PHE A 59 -3.70 14.05 10.83
C PHE A 59 -5.22 13.94 10.71
N LEU A 60 -5.78 12.74 10.89
CA LEU A 60 -7.19 12.48 10.66
C LEU A 60 -7.85 11.72 11.82
N VAL A 61 -9.14 11.99 12.01
CA VAL A 61 -9.98 11.30 13.00
C VAL A 61 -10.39 9.94 12.42
N GLY A 62 -10.31 8.90 13.25
CA GLY A 62 -10.77 7.57 12.87
C GLY A 62 -12.31 7.52 12.78
N VAL A 63 -12.83 6.65 11.92
CA VAL A 63 -14.27 6.42 11.82
C VAL A 63 -14.71 5.50 12.95
N LYS A 64 -15.86 5.75 13.56
CA LYS A 64 -16.36 4.94 14.67
C LYS A 64 -17.50 4.04 14.21
N ASN A 65 -17.54 2.82 14.73
CA ASN A 65 -18.66 1.88 14.64
C ASN A 65 -19.17 1.71 13.20
N ILE A 66 -18.26 1.34 12.29
CA ILE A 66 -18.58 1.07 10.90
C ILE A 66 -19.64 -0.04 10.83
N GLN A 67 -20.67 0.14 10.01
CA GLN A 67 -21.77 -0.82 9.88
C GLN A 67 -21.24 -2.22 9.49
N GLY A 68 -21.72 -3.25 10.22
CA GLY A 68 -21.32 -4.64 10.05
C GLY A 68 -20.00 -5.01 10.74
N ALA A 69 -19.26 -4.03 11.26
CA ALA A 69 -18.02 -4.26 11.98
C ALA A 69 -18.22 -4.21 13.50
N PRO A 70 -17.34 -4.81 14.31
CA PRO A 70 -17.35 -4.63 15.75
C PRO A 70 -17.33 -3.15 16.17
N ASN A 71 -17.90 -2.82 17.34
CA ASN A 71 -17.83 -1.45 17.85
C ASN A 71 -16.36 -1.08 18.12
N GLY A 72 -15.95 0.12 17.68
CA GLY A 72 -14.56 0.52 17.75
C GLY A 72 -14.25 1.77 16.93
N SER A 73 -12.96 2.12 16.89
CA SER A 73 -12.43 3.19 16.04
C SER A 73 -11.51 2.61 14.98
N TYR A 74 -11.86 2.84 13.72
CA TYR A 74 -11.18 2.35 12.54
C TYR A 74 -10.29 3.45 11.96
N ARG A 75 -9.08 3.06 11.54
CA ARG A 75 -8.03 3.95 11.06
C ARG A 75 -7.26 3.29 9.91
N ASP A 76 -6.36 4.06 9.32
CA ASP A 76 -5.53 3.65 8.19
C ASP A 76 -4.81 2.31 8.48
N GLY A 77 -4.99 1.36 7.56
CA GLY A 77 -4.42 0.01 7.64
C GLY A 77 -2.90 -0.01 7.58
N GLY A 78 -2.26 1.04 7.08
CA GLY A 78 -0.81 1.18 7.01
C GLY A 78 -0.12 1.17 8.38
N LEU A 79 -0.86 1.34 9.48
CA LEU A 79 -0.32 1.11 10.82
C LEU A 79 0.09 -0.35 11.03
N THR A 80 -0.70 -1.29 10.55
CA THR A 80 -0.41 -2.72 10.65
C THR A 80 0.23 -3.25 9.38
N ASP A 81 -0.20 -2.79 8.21
CA ASP A 81 0.07 -3.37 6.89
C ASP A 81 0.32 -2.26 5.85
N TYR A 82 1.46 -1.57 5.96
CA TYR A 82 1.79 -0.44 5.07
C TYR A 82 2.11 -0.91 3.66
N HIS A 83 3.11 -1.78 3.57
CA HIS A 83 3.26 -2.67 2.43
C HIS A 83 2.97 -4.07 2.92
N PHE A 84 2.09 -4.77 2.20
CA PHE A 84 1.64 -6.10 2.58
C PHE A 84 2.84 -7.03 2.70
N ASP A 85 3.04 -7.60 3.89
CA ASP A 85 4.13 -8.53 4.19
C ASP A 85 3.52 -9.87 4.62
N PHE A 86 2.71 -10.43 3.72
CA PHE A 86 2.04 -11.71 3.88
C PHE A 86 1.92 -12.44 2.54
N SER A 87 1.92 -13.76 2.60
CA SER A 87 1.66 -14.59 1.42
C SER A 87 0.15 -14.67 1.16
N VAL A 88 -0.25 -14.62 -0.12
CA VAL A 88 -1.62 -14.96 -0.53
C VAL A 88 -1.64 -16.39 -1.02
N ASP A 89 -2.65 -17.16 -0.61
CA ASP A 89 -2.90 -18.52 -1.09
C ASP A 89 -3.39 -18.47 -2.54
N ASN A 90 -2.45 -18.31 -3.47
CA ASN A 90 -2.70 -18.29 -4.90
C ASN A 90 -1.77 -19.31 -5.58
N HIS A 91 -2.26 -20.54 -5.70
CA HIS A 91 -1.48 -21.65 -6.27
C HIS A 91 -1.21 -21.50 -7.78
N GLU A 92 -2.08 -20.79 -8.51
CA GLU A 92 -2.05 -20.77 -9.97
C GLU A 92 -1.53 -19.45 -10.55
N GLY A 93 -1.56 -18.35 -9.80
CA GLY A 93 -1.21 -17.01 -10.31
C GLY A 93 -0.11 -16.27 -9.55
N TYR A 94 0.26 -15.09 -10.08
CA TYR A 94 1.13 -14.11 -9.43
C TYR A 94 0.31 -12.92 -8.95
N VAL A 95 0.74 -12.29 -7.85
CA VAL A 95 0.23 -10.98 -7.42
C VAL A 95 0.97 -9.90 -8.20
N LEU A 96 0.24 -9.09 -8.97
CA LEU A 96 0.79 -7.87 -9.54
C LEU A 96 0.77 -6.77 -8.47
N TYR A 97 1.91 -6.17 -8.18
CA TYR A 97 2.05 -5.11 -7.18
C TYR A 97 2.63 -3.85 -7.84
N PRO A 98 1.79 -2.98 -8.43
CA PRO A 98 2.21 -1.67 -8.88
C PRO A 98 2.59 -0.80 -7.68
N HIS A 99 3.80 -0.27 -7.69
CA HIS A 99 4.30 0.58 -6.63
C HIS A 99 5.12 1.75 -7.20
N PHE A 100 5.33 2.80 -6.41
CA PHE A 100 6.08 3.98 -6.83
C PHE A 100 7.53 3.98 -6.32
N PHE A 101 7.88 3.02 -5.46
CA PHE A 101 9.24 2.75 -5.03
C PHE A 101 9.66 1.33 -5.40
N ASP A 102 10.96 1.09 -5.40
CA ASP A 102 11.59 -0.22 -5.60
C ASP A 102 11.80 -0.99 -4.28
N PHE A 103 11.30 -0.47 -3.16
CA PHE A 103 11.40 -1.09 -1.85
C PHE A 103 10.05 -1.18 -1.16
N LEU A 104 9.92 -2.14 -0.25
CA LEU A 104 8.75 -2.32 0.60
C LEU A 104 9.10 -2.17 2.09
N LYS A 105 8.17 -1.59 2.84
CA LYS A 105 8.23 -1.36 4.29
C LYS A 105 6.98 -1.94 4.98
N PRO A 106 7.13 -2.87 5.93
CA PRO A 106 6.00 -3.66 6.42
C PRO A 106 4.92 -2.86 7.15
N SER A 107 5.31 -1.84 7.93
CA SER A 107 4.39 -0.99 8.69
C SER A 107 4.86 0.47 8.67
N TRP A 108 3.92 1.39 8.87
CA TRP A 108 4.20 2.82 9.08
C TRP A 108 5.21 3.05 10.23
N PHE A 109 5.14 2.23 11.29
CA PHE A 109 6.08 2.30 12.42
C PHE A 109 7.50 1.82 12.07
N ASP A 110 7.68 1.13 10.94
CA ASP A 110 8.99 0.66 10.46
C ASP A 110 9.69 1.70 9.56
N ARG A 111 9.04 2.82 9.24
CA ARG A 111 9.60 3.84 8.34
C ARG A 111 10.93 4.41 8.83
N SER A 112 11.11 4.55 10.15
CA SER A 112 12.36 5.01 10.77
C SER A 112 13.35 3.88 11.08
N LEU A 113 12.97 2.62 10.87
CA LEU A 113 13.78 1.44 11.17
C LEU A 113 14.37 0.91 9.86
N SER A 114 15.58 1.36 9.52
CA SER A 114 16.24 1.01 8.25
C SER A 114 16.50 -0.51 8.12
N TRP A 115 16.71 -1.21 9.23
CA TRP A 115 16.95 -2.67 9.26
C TRP A 115 15.67 -3.52 9.09
N ARG A 116 14.47 -2.95 9.26
CA ARG A 116 13.21 -3.65 9.02
C ARG A 116 12.94 -3.71 7.51
N ARG A 117 12.73 -4.93 7.02
CA ARG A 117 12.38 -5.27 5.64
C ARG A 117 11.23 -6.27 5.65
N VAL A 118 10.50 -6.35 4.54
CA VAL A 118 9.52 -7.41 4.30
C VAL A 118 10.22 -8.76 4.21
N ASN A 119 9.50 -9.86 4.47
CA ASN A 119 10.03 -11.20 4.31
C ASN A 119 9.95 -11.61 2.81
N PRO A 120 11.08 -11.91 2.14
CA PRO A 120 11.06 -12.30 0.72
C PRO A 120 10.16 -13.49 0.41
N HIS A 121 9.97 -14.41 1.37
CA HIS A 121 9.08 -15.57 1.18
C HIS A 121 7.62 -15.14 0.98
N ASN A 122 7.20 -14.03 1.59
CA ASN A 122 5.84 -13.49 1.40
C ASN A 122 5.61 -12.94 -0.01
N HIS A 123 6.68 -12.67 -0.75
CA HIS A 123 6.67 -12.10 -2.08
C HIS A 123 7.16 -13.06 -3.16
N ALA A 124 7.33 -14.35 -2.84
CA ALA A 124 7.83 -15.36 -3.78
C ALA A 124 6.96 -15.50 -5.05
N ARG A 125 5.69 -15.09 -4.99
CA ARG A 125 4.74 -15.06 -6.12
C ARG A 125 4.24 -13.64 -6.39
N THR A 126 5.07 -12.63 -6.17
CA THR A 126 4.74 -11.23 -6.44
C THR A 126 5.59 -10.70 -7.59
N ILE A 127 4.96 -10.07 -8.56
CA ILE A 127 5.61 -9.26 -9.59
C ILE A 127 5.38 -7.80 -9.19
N MET A 128 6.41 -7.17 -8.65
CA MET A 128 6.38 -5.74 -8.36
C MET A 128 6.81 -4.95 -9.59
N ILE A 129 6.05 -3.91 -9.94
CA ILE A 129 6.41 -2.96 -11.00
C ILE A 129 6.51 -1.57 -10.40
N CYS A 130 7.56 -0.82 -10.75
CA CYS A 130 7.73 0.56 -10.32
C CYS A 130 8.41 1.41 -11.40
N PRO A 131 8.23 2.74 -11.38
CA PRO A 131 8.96 3.63 -12.28
C PRO A 131 10.48 3.52 -12.05
N SER A 132 11.25 3.71 -13.12
CA SER A 132 12.71 3.80 -13.01
C SER A 132 13.15 5.12 -12.35
N GLU A 133 14.35 5.15 -11.75
CA GLU A 133 14.94 6.39 -11.23
C GLU A 133 15.00 7.49 -12.31
N LYS A 134 15.39 7.11 -13.54
CA LYS A 134 15.40 8.02 -14.69
C LYS A 134 14.03 8.64 -14.96
N PHE A 135 12.94 7.90 -14.78
CA PHE A 135 11.60 8.46 -14.91
C PHE A 135 11.33 9.50 -13.81
N ILE A 136 11.66 9.16 -12.56
CA ILE A 136 11.47 10.05 -11.40
C ILE A 136 12.30 11.33 -11.52
N ASP A 137 13.55 11.25 -11.97
CA ASP A 137 14.44 12.40 -12.16
C ASP A 137 13.88 13.42 -13.16
N ASN A 138 13.14 12.95 -14.15
CA ASN A 138 12.49 13.77 -15.17
C ASN A 138 11.14 14.37 -14.72
N LEU A 139 10.63 14.01 -13.54
CA LEU A 139 9.43 14.64 -12.99
C LEU A 139 9.74 16.06 -12.47
N PRO A 140 8.73 16.95 -12.38
CA PRO A 140 8.93 18.26 -11.77
C PRO A 140 9.46 18.15 -10.33
N GLY A 141 10.63 18.72 -10.09
CA GLY A 141 11.31 18.63 -8.79
C GLY A 141 11.96 17.28 -8.50
N SER A 142 12.11 16.42 -9.53
CA SER A 142 12.80 15.12 -9.47
C SER A 142 12.25 14.22 -8.37
N LYS A 143 10.94 14.25 -8.17
CA LYS A 143 10.23 13.46 -7.16
C LYS A 143 8.78 13.20 -7.56
N VAL A 144 8.19 12.18 -6.94
CA VAL A 144 6.74 12.01 -6.88
C VAL A 144 6.14 13.10 -5.96
N PRO A 145 5.02 13.74 -6.33
CA PRO A 145 4.35 14.69 -5.45
C PRO A 145 4.03 14.08 -4.09
N ASP A 146 4.28 14.82 -3.01
CA ASP A 146 4.11 14.33 -1.64
C ASP A 146 3.47 15.37 -0.72
N ARG A 147 3.22 14.99 0.53
CA ARG A 147 2.57 15.87 1.52
C ARG A 147 3.35 17.15 1.85
N ASN A 148 4.66 17.19 1.64
CA ASN A 148 5.47 18.37 1.91
C ASN A 148 5.15 19.50 0.91
N ASP A 149 4.61 19.16 -0.27
CA ASP A 149 4.22 20.14 -1.28
C ASP A 149 3.10 21.05 -0.79
N PHE A 150 2.27 20.59 0.16
CA PHE A 150 1.22 21.42 0.78
C PHE A 150 1.80 22.59 1.59
N SER A 151 2.95 22.40 2.23
CA SER A 151 3.66 23.46 2.96
C SER A 151 4.52 24.34 2.06
N LEU A 152 5.01 23.82 0.93
CA LEU A 152 6.02 24.49 0.10
C LEU A 152 5.44 25.23 -1.11
N MET A 153 4.25 24.85 -1.56
CA MET A 153 3.66 25.34 -2.81
C MET A 153 2.25 25.89 -2.57
N THR A 154 1.85 26.87 -3.37
CA THR A 154 0.45 27.30 -3.45
C THR A 154 -0.42 26.20 -4.08
N ASN A 155 -1.75 26.27 -3.88
CA ASN A 155 -2.66 25.31 -4.50
C ASN A 155 -2.54 25.27 -6.03
N LYS A 156 -2.41 26.43 -6.67
CA LYS A 156 -2.25 26.54 -8.12
C LYS A 156 -0.96 25.85 -8.62
N GLN A 157 0.14 26.00 -7.89
CA GLN A 157 1.40 25.30 -8.20
C GLN A 157 1.26 23.79 -8.04
N ARG A 158 0.67 23.32 -6.93
CA ARG A 158 0.45 21.88 -6.70
C ARG A 158 -0.39 21.24 -7.80
N VAL A 159 -1.51 21.86 -8.17
CA VAL A 159 -2.36 21.36 -9.27
C VAL A 159 -1.58 21.28 -10.58
N LYS A 160 -0.77 22.30 -10.89
CA LYS A 160 0.08 22.30 -12.10
C LYS A 160 1.10 21.15 -12.08
N VAL A 161 1.81 20.98 -10.96
CA VAL A 161 2.81 19.91 -10.79
C VAL A 161 2.15 18.54 -10.88
N TRP A 162 1.04 18.34 -10.16
CA TRP A 162 0.26 17.10 -10.18
C TRP A 162 -0.14 16.71 -11.60
N ASN A 163 -0.75 17.63 -12.36
CA ASN A 163 -1.16 17.35 -13.73
C ASN A 163 0.03 17.01 -14.63
N SER A 164 1.16 17.69 -14.47
CA SER A 164 2.39 17.41 -15.22
C SER A 164 2.94 15.99 -14.94
N VAL A 165 2.84 15.54 -13.68
CA VAL A 165 3.24 14.17 -13.29
C VAL A 165 2.27 13.15 -13.85
N VAL A 166 0.95 13.39 -13.72
CA VAL A 166 -0.08 12.51 -14.28
C VAL A 166 0.09 12.33 -15.79
N SER A 167 0.29 13.41 -16.56
CA SER A 167 0.56 13.32 -17.99
C SER A 167 1.87 12.57 -18.30
N SER A 168 2.88 12.65 -17.43
CA SER A 168 4.12 11.89 -17.62
C SER A 168 3.91 10.39 -17.41
N CYS A 169 2.93 9.97 -16.60
CA CYS A 169 2.61 8.56 -16.37
C CYS A 169 2.03 7.86 -17.60
N GLU A 170 1.54 8.59 -18.62
CA GLU A 170 1.10 8.00 -19.89
C GLU A 170 2.22 7.16 -20.53
N ARG A 171 3.46 7.66 -20.48
CA ARG A 171 4.64 6.90 -20.95
C ARG A 171 4.88 5.59 -20.21
N LEU A 172 4.53 5.51 -18.92
CA LEU A 172 4.67 4.25 -18.17
C LEU A 172 3.68 3.20 -18.66
N ALA A 173 2.49 3.62 -19.08
CA ALA A 173 1.51 2.73 -19.68
C ALA A 173 1.97 2.25 -21.06
N ASP A 174 2.49 3.16 -21.88
CA ASP A 174 3.06 2.83 -23.19
C ASP A 174 4.24 1.85 -23.06
N ASP A 175 5.20 2.14 -22.17
CA ASP A 175 6.34 1.27 -21.90
C ASP A 175 5.88 -0.12 -21.43
N PHE A 176 4.88 -0.19 -20.53
CA PHE A 176 4.35 -1.47 -20.06
C PHE A 176 3.65 -2.26 -21.17
N ASN A 177 2.87 -1.59 -22.02
CA ASN A 177 2.24 -2.22 -23.17
C ASN A 177 3.28 -2.80 -24.14
N GLU A 178 4.34 -2.03 -24.46
CA GLU A 178 5.44 -2.50 -25.31
C GLU A 178 6.10 -3.76 -24.71
N ILE A 179 6.36 -3.76 -23.40
CA ILE A 179 6.94 -4.91 -22.70
C ILE A 179 6.07 -6.16 -22.84
N ILE A 180 4.76 -6.02 -22.74
CA ILE A 180 3.82 -7.14 -22.84
C ILE A 180 3.67 -7.62 -24.28
N GLU A 181 3.45 -6.70 -25.23
CA GLU A 181 3.27 -7.01 -26.66
C GLU A 181 4.48 -7.74 -27.25
N HIS A 182 5.69 -7.30 -26.86
CA HIS A 182 6.92 -7.91 -27.34
C HIS A 182 7.48 -9.00 -26.40
N GLN A 183 6.76 -9.37 -25.35
CA GLN A 183 7.14 -10.43 -24.40
C GLN A 183 8.52 -10.21 -23.76
N TYR A 184 8.88 -8.96 -23.45
CA TYR A 184 10.18 -8.61 -22.89
C TYR A 184 10.31 -8.88 -21.38
N LEU A 185 9.23 -9.24 -20.70
CA LEU A 185 9.22 -9.43 -19.24
C LEU A 185 10.36 -10.35 -18.72
N PRO A 186 10.65 -11.53 -19.30
CA PRO A 186 11.73 -12.41 -18.82
C PRO A 186 13.12 -11.77 -18.85
N ARG A 187 13.34 -10.81 -19.77
CA ARG A 187 14.61 -10.07 -19.90
C ARG A 187 14.74 -8.93 -18.90
N LEU A 188 13.62 -8.37 -18.44
CA LEU A 188 13.58 -7.17 -17.61
C LEU A 188 13.43 -7.48 -16.12
N MET A 189 12.86 -8.64 -15.77
CA MET A 189 12.69 -9.05 -14.38
C MET A 189 14.04 -9.19 -13.66
N LYS A 190 14.05 -8.74 -12.40
CA LYS A 190 15.17 -8.92 -11.47
C LYS A 190 14.62 -9.50 -10.16
N PRO A 191 15.44 -10.25 -9.40
CA PRO A 191 15.09 -10.65 -8.04
C PRO A 191 14.80 -9.41 -7.18
N PHE A 192 13.78 -9.52 -6.34
CA PHE A 192 13.38 -8.52 -5.34
C PHE A 192 14.15 -8.70 -4.03
#